data_AF-A0A945A3P1-F1
#
_entry.id   AF-A0A945A3P1-F1
#
_cell.length_a   1.000
_cell.length_b   1.000
_cell.length_c   1.000
_cell.angle_alpha   90.00
_cell.angle_beta   90.00
_cell.angle_gamma   90.00
#
_symmetry.space_group_name_H-M   'P 1'
#
loop_
_entity.id
_entity.type
_entity.pdbx_description
1 polymer ?
#
loop_
_entity_poly.entity_id
_entity_poly.type
_entity_poly.pdbx_seq_one_letter_code
_entity_poly.pdbx_strand_id
1 'polypeptide(L)'
;MEPVIRNEQDSSNPLLGPGDGVSSYVMLYVKHGPGESSPDHVHEWEHQAFITEGAGILVCGGKEYPVKTGDAVLVPGGIRHQFINTGDVPLHRVTVNPVESVKK
;
A
#
# COMPACT_ATOMS: atom_id res chain seq x y z
N MET A 1 25.07 -0.35 11.84
CA MET A 1 23.76 -1.01 11.96
C MET A 1 23.84 -2.35 11.25
N GLU A 2 23.32 -3.40 11.87
CA GLU A 2 23.12 -4.70 11.21
C GLU A 2 21.87 -4.64 10.32
N PRO A 3 21.78 -5.44 9.24
CA PRO A 3 20.60 -5.47 8.38
C PRO A 3 19.37 -5.97 9.16
N VAL A 4 18.22 -5.35 8.92
CA VAL A 4 16.93 -5.79 9.44
C VAL A 4 16.22 -6.62 8.37
N ILE A 5 15.77 -7.82 8.74
CA ILE A 5 15.04 -8.75 7.85
C ILE A 5 13.67 -9.00 8.48
N ARG A 6 12.60 -8.79 7.70
CA ARG A 6 11.21 -8.98 8.10
C ARG A 6 10.49 -9.86 7.08
N ASN A 7 9.59 -10.74 7.52
CA ASN A 7 8.69 -11.46 6.64
C ASN A 7 7.26 -10.93 6.84
N GLU A 8 6.46 -10.91 5.79
CA GLU A 8 5.08 -10.41 5.89
C GLU A 8 4.17 -11.31 6.74
N GLN A 9 4.48 -12.61 6.80
CA GLN A 9 3.67 -13.60 7.51
C GLN A 9 3.79 -13.48 9.03
N ASP A 10 4.89 -12.93 9.52
CA ASP A 10 5.21 -12.82 10.95
C ASP A 10 5.38 -11.37 11.44
N SER A 11 5.15 -10.39 10.58
CA SER A 11 5.28 -8.97 10.88
C SER A 11 3.98 -8.20 10.65
N SER A 12 3.73 -7.16 11.45
CA SER A 12 2.64 -6.22 11.20
C SER A 12 3.06 -5.11 10.24
N ASN A 13 2.10 -4.39 9.67
CA ASN A 13 2.40 -3.17 8.93
C ASN A 13 2.75 -2.00 9.87
N PRO A 14 3.74 -1.16 9.52
CA PRO A 14 4.66 -1.32 8.39
C PRO A 14 5.68 -2.46 8.61
N LEU A 15 6.06 -3.16 7.54
CA LEU A 15 7.13 -4.17 7.56
C LEU A 15 8.49 -3.57 7.91
N LEU A 16 8.82 -2.40 7.37
CA LEU A 16 10.01 -1.65 7.75
C LEU A 16 9.59 -0.24 8.13
N GLY A 17 9.89 0.16 9.37
CA GLY A 17 9.45 1.43 9.95
C GLY A 17 10.54 2.16 10.74
N PRO A 18 10.19 3.29 11.39
CA PRO A 18 11.16 4.07 12.17
C PRO A 18 11.85 3.29 13.28
N GLY A 19 11.17 2.30 13.87
CA GLY A 19 11.75 1.39 14.87
C GLY A 19 12.90 0.53 14.32
N ASP A 20 12.98 0.36 12.99
CA ASP A 20 14.05 -0.35 12.29
C ASP A 20 15.16 0.59 11.79
N GLY A 21 15.09 1.88 12.11
CA GLY A 21 16.04 2.92 11.66
C GLY A 21 15.76 3.49 10.27
N VAL A 22 14.59 3.20 9.69
CA VAL A 22 14.12 3.85 8.45
C VAL A 22 13.93 5.35 8.67
N SER A 23 14.57 6.17 7.84
CA SER A 23 14.56 7.63 7.97
C SER A 23 13.64 8.36 6.98
N SER A 24 13.31 7.75 5.84
CA SER A 24 12.60 8.42 4.75
C SER A 24 11.28 7.76 4.38
N TYR A 25 11.28 6.46 4.12
CA TYR A 25 10.11 5.75 3.60
C TYR A 25 9.86 4.41 4.29
N VAL A 26 8.65 4.23 4.78
CA VAL A 26 8.21 2.96 5.36
C VAL A 26 7.71 2.01 4.27
N MET A 27 7.91 0.71 4.47
CA MET A 27 7.42 -0.33 3.57
C MET A 27 6.27 -1.08 4.22
N LEU A 28 5.19 -1.26 3.49
CA LEU A 28 4.01 -2.03 3.87
C LEU A 28 3.80 -3.17 2.87
N TYR A 29 3.24 -4.28 3.36
CA TYR A 29 2.66 -5.31 2.52
C TYR A 29 1.18 -5.42 2.86
N VAL A 30 0.33 -5.02 1.91
CA VAL A 30 -1.12 -4.90 2.13
C VAL A 30 -1.84 -6.00 1.37
N LYS A 31 -2.72 -6.72 2.06
CA LYS A 31 -3.53 -7.80 1.52
C LYS A 31 -5.00 -7.41 1.55
N HIS A 32 -5.71 -7.70 0.47
CA HIS A 32 -7.16 -7.60 0.38
C HIS A 32 -7.72 -8.91 -0.12
N GLY A 33 -8.51 -9.59 0.70
CA GLY A 33 -9.33 -10.72 0.27
C GLY A 33 -10.39 -10.30 -0.76
N PRO A 34 -11.09 -11.26 -1.39
CA PRO A 34 -12.19 -10.97 -2.30
C PRO A 34 -13.23 -10.05 -1.66
N GLY A 35 -13.54 -8.93 -2.33
CA GLY A 35 -14.49 -7.92 -1.84
C GLY A 35 -13.95 -6.97 -0.76
N GLU A 36 -12.72 -7.18 -0.26
CA GLU A 36 -12.09 -6.26 0.69
C GLU A 36 -11.52 -5.02 0.00
N SER A 37 -11.33 -3.96 0.79
CA SER A 37 -10.75 -2.71 0.31
C SER A 37 -9.91 -2.05 1.40
N SER A 38 -9.00 -1.16 0.99
CA SER A 38 -8.43 -0.21 1.94
C SER A 38 -9.50 0.78 2.41
N PRO A 39 -9.26 1.53 3.50
CA PRO A 39 -10.07 2.69 3.82
C PRO A 39 -10.14 3.65 2.62
N ASP A 40 -11.29 4.31 2.44
CA ASP A 40 -11.42 5.48 1.57
C ASP A 40 -10.91 6.70 2.34
N HIS A 41 -9.78 7.26 1.91
CA HIS A 41 -9.08 8.31 2.65
C HIS A 41 -8.28 9.25 1.75
N VAL A 42 -7.74 10.31 2.35
CA VAL A 42 -6.90 11.33 1.72
C VAL A 42 -5.85 11.82 2.71
N HIS A 43 -4.68 12.15 2.19
CA HIS A 43 -3.58 12.79 2.92
C HIS A 43 -2.70 13.56 1.93
N GLU A 44 -1.87 14.48 2.43
CA GLU A 44 -1.03 15.36 1.60
C GLU A 44 0.14 14.65 0.92
N TRP A 45 0.54 13.48 1.42
CA TRP A 45 1.66 12.70 0.88
C TRP A 45 1.23 11.69 -0.18
N GLU A 46 2.18 11.20 -0.99
CA GLU A 46 1.95 10.23 -2.06
C GLU A 46 2.04 8.77 -1.59
N HIS A 47 1.37 7.85 -2.31
CA HIS A 47 1.67 6.42 -2.25
C HIS A 47 2.44 5.98 -3.49
N GLN A 48 3.44 5.13 -3.28
CA GLN A 48 4.00 4.29 -4.35
C GLN A 48 3.63 2.84 -4.06
N ALA A 49 2.89 2.19 -4.94
CA ALA A 49 2.48 0.79 -4.77
C ALA A 49 2.91 -0.08 -5.95
N PHE A 50 3.19 -1.34 -5.67
CA PHE A 50 3.44 -2.36 -6.69
C PHE A 50 2.54 -3.55 -6.42
N ILE A 51 1.72 -3.92 -7.40
CA ILE A 51 0.79 -5.05 -7.26
C ILE A 51 1.55 -6.36 -7.45
N THR A 52 1.63 -7.16 -6.38
CA THR A 52 2.38 -8.41 -6.36
C THR A 52 1.52 -9.62 -6.72
N GLU A 53 0.20 -9.53 -6.52
CA GLU A 53 -0.75 -10.61 -6.80
C GLU A 53 -2.15 -10.05 -7.05
N GLY A 54 -2.91 -10.73 -7.90
CA GLY A 54 -4.32 -10.41 -8.17
C GLY A 54 -4.54 -9.21 -9.08
N ALA A 55 -5.79 -8.74 -9.06
CA ALA A 55 -6.27 -7.56 -9.78
C ALA A 55 -7.44 -6.90 -9.03
N GLY A 56 -7.70 -5.64 -9.33
CA GLY A 56 -8.79 -4.89 -8.70
C GLY A 56 -8.92 -3.49 -9.28
N ILE A 57 -9.54 -2.60 -8.52
CA ILE A 57 -9.77 -1.20 -8.90
C ILE A 57 -9.08 -0.29 -7.89
N LEU A 58 -8.33 0.69 -8.39
CA LEU A 58 -8.00 1.91 -7.65
C LEU A 58 -9.06 2.96 -7.98
N VAL A 59 -9.83 3.37 -6.98
CA VAL A 59 -10.63 4.60 -7.06
C VAL A 59 -9.71 5.75 -6.66
N CYS A 60 -9.53 6.75 -7.52
CA CYS A 60 -8.68 7.91 -7.24
C CYS A 60 -9.29 9.17 -7.87
N GLY A 61 -9.61 10.17 -7.03
CA GLY A 61 -10.27 11.40 -7.48
C GLY A 61 -11.64 11.16 -8.11
N GLY A 62 -12.39 10.16 -7.63
CA GLY A 62 -13.70 9.79 -8.15
C GLY A 62 -13.69 9.04 -9.49
N LYS A 63 -12.52 8.60 -9.96
CA LYS A 63 -12.37 7.78 -11.17
C LYS A 63 -11.83 6.41 -10.81
N GLU A 64 -12.26 5.40 -11.57
CA GLU A 64 -11.80 4.03 -11.42
C GLU A 64 -10.66 3.73 -12.40
N TYR A 65 -9.61 3.10 -11.89
CA TYR A 65 -8.46 2.65 -12.65
C TYR A 65 -8.24 1.16 -12.36
N PRO A 66 -8.29 0.28 -13.38
CA PRO A 66 -7.96 -1.12 -13.16
C PRO A 66 -6.47 -1.25 -12.84
N VAL A 67 -6.16 -2.09 -11.85
CA VAL A 67 -4.80 -2.45 -11.46
C VAL A 67 -4.68 -3.96 -11.43
N LYS A 68 -3.52 -4.49 -11.80
CA LYS A 68 -3.24 -5.93 -11.80
C LYS A 68 -1.77 -6.19 -11.46
N THR A 69 -1.48 -7.46 -11.19
CA THR A 69 -0.12 -7.96 -10.94
C THR A 69 0.89 -7.40 -11.94
N GLY A 70 1.99 -6.85 -11.42
CA GLY A 70 3.06 -6.23 -12.20
C GLY A 70 2.90 -4.72 -12.42
N ASP A 71 1.74 -4.14 -12.11
CA ASP A 71 1.55 -2.69 -12.22
C ASP A 71 2.25 -1.95 -11.07
N ALA A 72 2.96 -0.88 -11.43
CA ALA A 72 3.41 0.15 -10.50
C ALA A 72 2.42 1.32 -10.50
N VAL A 73 2.08 1.82 -9.31
CA VAL A 73 1.03 2.81 -9.08
C VAL A 73 1.60 3.97 -8.28
N LEU A 74 1.42 5.18 -8.79
CA LEU A 74 1.61 6.43 -8.03
C LEU A 74 0.23 7.00 -7.70
N VAL A 75 -0.09 7.12 -6.41
CA VAL A 75 -1.26 7.87 -5.96
C VAL A 75 -0.77 9.24 -5.49
N PRO A 76 -1.14 10.34 -6.17
CA PRO A 76 -0.73 11.67 -5.76
C PRO A 76 -1.30 12.05 -4.38
N GLY A 77 -0.54 12.84 -3.64
CA GLY A 77 -1.04 13.49 -2.42
C GLY A 77 -2.19 14.44 -2.69
N GLY A 78 -3.04 14.66 -1.68
CA GLY A 78 -4.21 15.53 -1.73
C GLY A 78 -5.40 14.95 -2.52
N ILE A 79 -5.29 13.73 -3.06
CA ILE A 79 -6.36 13.07 -3.80
C ILE A 79 -6.96 11.95 -2.96
N ARG A 80 -8.29 11.98 -2.78
CA ARG A 80 -9.03 10.89 -2.14
C ARG A 80 -8.91 9.61 -2.96
N HIS A 81 -8.60 8.50 -2.31
CA HIS A 81 -8.34 7.25 -2.99
C HIS A 81 -8.68 6.01 -2.15
N GLN A 82 -8.90 4.90 -2.85
CA GLN A 82 -9.20 3.60 -2.27
C GLN A 82 -8.77 2.49 -3.24
N PHE A 83 -8.12 1.44 -2.73
CA PHE A 83 -7.91 0.22 -3.50
C PHE A 83 -8.95 -0.81 -3.10
N ILE A 84 -9.57 -1.45 -4.08
CA ILE A 84 -10.67 -2.40 -3.91
C ILE A 84 -10.32 -3.69 -4.66
N ASN A 85 -10.41 -4.83 -3.97
CA ASN A 85 -10.36 -6.12 -4.62
C ASN A 85 -11.75 -6.48 -5.15
N THR A 86 -11.94 -6.35 -6.47
CA THR A 86 -13.18 -6.70 -7.15
C THR A 86 -13.17 -8.13 -7.71
N GLY A 87 -12.09 -8.89 -7.48
CA GLY A 87 -11.93 -10.27 -7.96
C GLY A 87 -12.28 -11.32 -6.91
N ASP A 88 -12.02 -12.58 -7.27
CA ASP A 88 -12.24 -13.80 -6.46
C ASP A 88 -10.94 -14.38 -5.88
N VAL A 89 -9.80 -13.79 -6.21
CA VAL A 89 -8.47 -14.11 -5.68
C VAL A 89 -7.92 -12.94 -4.87
N PRO A 90 -6.96 -13.14 -3.94
CA PRO A 90 -6.35 -12.07 -3.18
C PRO A 90 -5.69 -11.00 -4.05
N LEU A 91 -5.83 -9.73 -3.65
CA LEU A 91 -5.08 -8.61 -4.19
C LEU A 91 -4.00 -8.22 -3.17
N HIS A 92 -2.74 -8.42 -3.55
CA HIS A 92 -1.59 -8.08 -2.72
C HIS A 92 -0.80 -6.92 -3.32
N ARG A 93 -0.27 -6.05 -2.47
CA ARG A 93 0.62 -4.98 -2.89
C ARG A 93 1.72 -4.68 -1.88
N VAL A 94 2.90 -4.36 -2.37
CA VAL A 94 3.88 -3.59 -1.62
C VAL A 94 3.50 -2.12 -1.73
N THR A 95 3.54 -1.38 -0.62
CA THR A 95 3.30 0.07 -0.62
C THR A 95 4.40 0.77 0.15
N VAL A 96 4.95 1.82 -0.44
CA VAL A 96 5.98 2.68 0.12
C VAL A 96 5.38 4.04 0.38
N ASN A 97 5.46 4.48 1.64
CA ASN A 97 4.93 5.76 2.11
C ASN A 97 6.05 6.55 2.79
N PRO A 98 5.99 7.88 2.84
CA PRO A 98 6.92 8.64 3.66
C PRO A 98 6.74 8.33 5.14
N VAL A 99 7.81 8.48 5.92
CA VAL A 99 7.83 8.24 7.38
C VAL A 99 6.77 9.04 8.15
N GLU A 100 6.28 10.15 7.62
CA GLU A 100 5.17 10.89 8.22
C GLU A 100 3.84 10.13 8.24
N SER A 101 3.65 9.11 7.40
CA SER A 101 2.42 8.30 7.37
C SER A 101 2.18 7.49 8.65
N VAL A 102 3.20 7.37 9.51
CA VAL A 102 3.13 6.63 10.79
C VAL A 102 3.37 7.53 12.00
N LYS A 103 3.51 8.85 11.80
CA LYS A 103 3.56 9.81 12.90
C LYS A 103 2.12 10.02 13.41
N LYS A 104 1.96 9.98 14.74
CA LYS A 104 0.69 10.28 15.40
C LYS A 104 0.36 11.77 15.32
#